data_AF-A0A8C3YPG7-F1
#
_entry.id   AF-A0A8C3YPG7-F1
#
_cell.length_a   1.000
_cell.length_b   1.000
_cell.length_c   1.000
_cell.angle_alpha   90.00
_cell.angle_beta   90.00
_cell.angle_gamma   90.00
#
_symmetry.space_group_name_H-M   'P 1'
#
loop_
_entity.id
_entity.type
_entity.pdbx_description
1 polymer ?
#
loop_
_entity_poly.entity_id
_entity_poly.type
_entity_poly.pdbx_seq_one_letter_code
_entity_poly.pdbx_strand_id
1 'polypeptide(L)'
;MKWVTFISLLFLFSSAYSRGVFRRDTHKSEIAHRFNDLGEQHFKGLSVARLSQRFPKADFTEISKIVTDLTKIHKECCHGDLLECADDRADLAKYICENQATISSKLKECCDKSVLEKSHCIAEAERDELPGDLTPLAHDFVEDKEVCKNYQEAKDVFLGTFLYDYSRRHPEYSVSLLLRITKTYEATLEECCAKDDPPACYATVFDKFKPLVDEPETLIKQNCELFEKLGEYGFQNALIIRYTKKLPQVSTPTLVDISRNLGRVGSKCCKRPESERMGCAEDYLSLVLNRLCVLHEKTPVSEKVTKCCTESLVDRRPCFSALGPDETYKPKEFAEDSFTFHADLCTLPVAEKQIKKQSALVELLKHKPHATDEQLQTVLGKFGAFVTKCCAAPAPEACFATEGPKLVIESREALSK
;
A
#
# COMPACT_ATOMS: atom_id res chain seq x y z
N MET A 1 1.60 12.65 -39.73
CA MET A 1 0.36 12.49 -38.95
C MET A 1 0.69 12.03 -37.54
N LYS A 2 1.30 12.93 -36.78
CA LYS A 2 1.55 12.86 -35.34
C LYS A 2 1.18 14.27 -34.88
N TRP A 3 0.35 14.40 -33.84
CA TRP A 3 -0.10 15.63 -33.15
C TRP A 3 -1.63 15.61 -32.89
N VAL A 4 -2.17 14.63 -32.14
CA VAL A 4 -3.47 14.79 -31.43
C VAL A 4 -3.57 13.95 -30.13
N THR A 5 -2.47 13.48 -29.52
CA THR A 5 -2.54 12.63 -28.31
C THR A 5 -1.66 13.11 -27.16
N PHE A 6 -1.54 14.44 -27.00
CA PHE A 6 -0.76 15.06 -25.92
C PHE A 6 -1.56 16.03 -25.03
N ILE A 7 -2.86 15.80 -24.88
CA ILE A 7 -3.76 16.62 -24.05
C ILE A 7 -4.71 15.69 -23.28
N SER A 8 -4.22 15.00 -22.25
CA SER A 8 -5.09 14.27 -21.28
C SER A 8 -4.43 13.97 -19.93
N LEU A 9 -3.27 14.54 -19.60
CA LEU A 9 -2.63 14.39 -18.27
C LEU A 9 -2.30 15.72 -17.57
N LEU A 10 -2.92 16.82 -18.04
CA LEU A 10 -2.84 18.17 -17.45
C LEU A 10 -3.84 18.40 -16.30
N PHE A 11 -4.43 17.36 -15.69
CA PHE A 11 -5.57 17.52 -14.78
C PHE A 11 -5.41 16.98 -13.34
N LEU A 12 -4.19 16.67 -12.88
CA LEU A 12 -3.98 16.32 -11.46
C LEU A 12 -3.07 17.26 -10.66
N PHE A 13 -2.50 18.30 -11.29
CA PHE A 13 -1.89 19.43 -10.55
C PHE A 13 -2.26 20.82 -11.10
N SER A 14 -3.03 20.92 -12.21
CA SER A 14 -3.36 22.22 -12.84
C SER A 14 -4.84 22.62 -12.77
N SER A 15 -5.72 21.79 -12.20
CA SER A 15 -7.17 22.05 -12.15
C SER A 15 -7.67 22.70 -10.85
N ALA A 16 -6.80 22.94 -9.88
CA ALA A 16 -7.16 23.64 -8.64
C ALA A 16 -6.92 25.15 -8.67
N TYR A 17 -6.29 25.70 -9.72
CA TYR A 17 -5.88 27.11 -9.73
C TYR A 17 -6.70 28.04 -10.65
N SER A 18 -7.63 27.52 -11.45
CA SER A 18 -8.34 28.35 -12.46
C SER A 18 -9.88 28.35 -12.38
N ARG A 19 -10.45 27.85 -11.29
CA ARG A 19 -11.82 28.18 -10.90
C ARG A 19 -11.80 28.55 -9.43
N GLY A 20 -12.16 29.79 -9.11
CA GLY A 20 -12.18 30.35 -7.75
C GLY A 20 -13.18 29.65 -6.82
N VAL A 21 -12.92 28.38 -6.51
CA VAL A 21 -13.77 27.50 -5.72
C VAL A 21 -12.86 26.67 -4.82
N PHE A 22 -12.78 27.10 -3.56
CA PHE A 22 -12.22 26.45 -2.38
C PHE A 22 -10.69 26.34 -2.22
N ARG A 23 -10.16 27.46 -1.73
CA ARG A 23 -9.19 27.54 -0.63
C ARG A 23 -9.81 26.95 0.67
N ARG A 24 -10.08 25.63 0.74
CA ARG A 24 -10.41 24.93 2.00
C ARG A 24 -9.89 23.49 1.95
N ASP A 25 -9.13 23.14 2.99
CA ASP A 25 -8.89 21.76 3.45
C ASP A 25 -7.62 21.01 2.96
N THR A 26 -6.47 21.68 2.86
CA THR A 26 -5.15 21.01 2.79
C THR A 26 -4.90 20.06 3.98
N HIS A 27 -5.35 20.43 5.18
CA HIS A 27 -5.36 19.60 6.39
C HIS A 27 -6.27 18.36 6.30
N LYS A 28 -7.16 18.26 5.29
CA LYS A 28 -7.98 17.06 5.02
C LYS A 28 -7.49 16.27 3.80
N SER A 29 -6.32 16.61 3.24
CA SER A 29 -5.73 15.80 2.18
C SER A 29 -5.34 14.42 2.72
N GLU A 30 -5.44 13.39 1.89
CA GLU A 30 -5.01 12.02 2.25
C GLU A 30 -3.52 11.96 2.62
N ILE A 31 -2.71 12.89 2.10
CA ILE A 31 -1.30 13.04 2.44
C ILE A 31 -1.13 13.62 3.85
N ALA A 32 -1.90 14.66 4.21
CA ALA A 32 -1.87 15.25 5.55
C ALA A 32 -2.34 14.28 6.63
N HIS A 33 -3.42 13.55 6.36
CA HIS A 33 -3.91 12.51 7.27
C HIS A 33 -2.84 11.42 7.45
N ARG A 34 -2.20 10.95 6.38
CA ARG A 34 -1.09 9.99 6.46
C ARG A 34 0.10 10.49 7.25
N PHE A 35 0.54 11.73 7.03
CA PHE A 35 1.67 12.31 7.75
C PHE A 35 1.36 12.41 9.25
N ASN A 36 0.14 12.83 9.60
CA ASN A 36 -0.30 12.96 10.98
C ASN A 36 -0.44 11.58 11.68
N ASP A 37 -1.04 10.59 11.02
CA ASP A 37 -1.17 9.21 11.52
C ASP A 37 0.19 8.53 11.72
N LEU A 38 1.10 8.75 10.77
CA LEU A 38 2.46 8.25 10.78
C LEU A 38 3.28 8.88 11.92
N GLY A 39 3.10 10.19 12.12
CA GLY A 39 3.92 10.98 13.03
C GLY A 39 5.31 11.29 12.45
N GLU A 40 5.89 12.38 12.93
CA GLU A 40 7.13 12.95 12.37
C GLU A 40 8.31 11.96 12.40
N GLN A 41 8.45 11.18 13.48
CA GLN A 41 9.57 10.24 13.63
C GLN A 41 9.51 9.08 12.62
N HIS A 42 8.34 8.48 12.42
CA HIS A 42 8.20 7.42 11.41
C HIS A 42 8.34 7.97 9.98
N PHE A 43 7.93 9.22 9.73
CA PHE A 43 8.18 9.87 8.45
C PHE A 43 9.67 10.07 8.18
N LYS A 44 10.45 10.46 9.20
CA LYS A 44 11.92 10.52 9.10
C LYS A 44 12.48 9.14 8.76
N GLY A 45 12.08 8.08 9.47
CA GLY A 45 12.52 6.71 9.17
C GLY A 45 12.20 6.29 7.73
N LEU A 46 10.96 6.47 7.27
CA LEU A 46 10.57 6.18 5.88
C LEU A 46 11.43 6.96 4.87
N SER A 47 11.70 8.24 5.17
CA SER A 47 12.47 9.12 4.30
C SER A 47 13.94 8.74 4.26
N VAL A 48 14.56 8.39 5.41
CA VAL A 48 15.93 7.84 5.47
C VAL A 48 16.02 6.62 4.58
N ALA A 49 15.17 5.62 4.80
CA ALA A 49 15.19 4.39 4.04
C ALA A 49 15.02 4.62 2.53
N ARG A 50 14.03 5.44 2.13
CA ARG A 50 13.75 5.72 0.72
C ARG A 50 14.87 6.51 0.05
N LEU A 51 15.44 7.51 0.72
CA LEU A 51 16.51 8.34 0.18
C LEU A 51 17.84 7.59 0.15
N SER A 52 18.14 6.74 1.14
CA SER A 52 19.30 5.84 1.11
C SER A 52 19.25 4.85 -0.05
N GLN A 53 18.09 4.29 -0.38
CA GLN A 53 17.93 3.44 -1.57
C GLN A 53 18.14 4.21 -2.88
N ARG A 54 17.73 5.48 -2.92
CA ARG A 54 17.77 6.30 -4.14
C ARG A 54 19.14 6.93 -4.38
N PHE A 55 19.78 7.38 -3.30
CA PHE A 55 21.05 8.08 -3.29
C PHE A 55 22.08 7.29 -2.47
N PRO A 56 22.39 6.03 -2.84
CA PRO A 56 23.26 5.16 -2.05
C PRO A 56 24.71 5.63 -1.98
N LYS A 57 25.11 6.70 -2.69
CA LYS A 57 26.46 7.31 -2.62
C LYS A 57 26.55 8.43 -1.59
N ALA A 58 25.43 9.10 -1.29
CA ALA A 58 25.38 10.15 -0.29
C ALA A 58 25.69 9.58 1.08
N ASP A 59 26.48 10.28 1.89
CA ASP A 59 26.76 9.86 3.26
C ASP A 59 25.54 10.05 4.18
N PHE A 60 25.60 9.48 5.40
CA PHE A 60 24.48 9.54 6.33
C PHE A 60 24.15 10.96 6.80
N THR A 61 25.14 11.86 6.87
CA THR A 61 24.93 13.26 7.28
C THR A 61 24.14 14.00 6.21
N GLU A 62 24.51 13.80 4.94
CA GLU A 62 23.83 14.36 3.78
C GLU A 62 22.38 13.87 3.68
N ILE A 63 22.17 12.55 3.82
CA ILE A 63 20.82 11.96 3.84
C ILE A 63 20.01 12.52 5.02
N SER A 64 20.58 12.58 6.22
CA SER A 64 19.89 13.07 7.41
C SER A 64 19.48 14.54 7.29
N LYS A 65 20.32 15.37 6.66
CA LYS A 65 19.98 16.76 6.37
C LYS A 65 18.79 16.85 5.41
N ILE A 66 18.87 16.14 4.27
CA ILE A 66 17.77 16.13 3.28
C ILE A 66 16.47 15.63 3.92
N VAL A 67 16.53 14.59 4.75
CA VAL A 67 15.37 14.07 5.49
C VAL A 67 14.79 15.12 6.44
N THR A 68 15.63 15.86 7.15
CA THR A 68 15.19 16.91 8.07
C THR A 68 14.44 18.01 7.33
N ASP A 69 15.02 18.52 6.25
CA ASP A 69 14.42 19.55 5.40
C ASP A 69 13.11 19.03 4.75
N LEU A 70 13.13 17.80 4.23
CA LEU A 70 11.96 17.17 3.62
C LEU A 70 10.81 16.96 4.62
N THR A 71 11.15 16.63 5.87
CA THR A 71 10.18 16.46 6.95
C THR A 71 9.54 17.79 7.33
N LYS A 72 10.34 18.87 7.40
CA LYS A 72 9.84 20.23 7.63
C LYS A 72 8.84 20.64 6.54
N ILE A 73 9.21 20.47 5.27
CA ILE A 73 8.35 20.73 4.11
C ILE A 73 7.03 19.97 4.21
N HIS A 74 7.08 18.67 4.50
CA HIS A 74 5.85 17.87 4.60
C HIS A 74 4.98 18.31 5.78
N LYS A 75 5.59 18.66 6.91
CA LYS A 75 4.88 19.20 8.07
C LYS A 75 4.14 20.48 7.69
N GLU A 76 4.80 21.47 7.11
CA GLU A 76 4.19 22.74 6.67
C GLU A 76 3.05 22.51 5.67
N CYS A 77 3.31 21.70 4.63
CA CYS A 77 2.30 21.36 3.63
C CYS A 77 1.06 20.70 4.24
N CYS A 78 1.25 19.79 5.19
CA CYS A 78 0.16 19.06 5.83
C CYS A 78 -0.62 19.92 6.83
N HIS A 79 0.01 20.93 7.44
CA HIS A 79 -0.66 21.93 8.28
C HIS A 79 -1.39 23.01 7.45
N GLY A 80 -1.08 23.12 6.17
CA GLY A 80 -1.74 24.02 5.23
C GLY A 80 -0.96 25.30 4.91
N ASP A 81 0.29 25.39 5.37
CA ASP A 81 1.22 26.50 5.13
C ASP A 81 1.86 26.36 3.75
N LEU A 82 1.02 26.41 2.71
CA LEU A 82 1.42 26.06 1.34
C LEU A 82 2.48 26.97 0.71
N LEU A 83 2.54 28.24 1.12
CA LEU A 83 3.54 29.17 0.59
C LEU A 83 4.92 28.85 1.15
N GLU A 84 5.02 28.66 2.48
CA GLU A 84 6.26 28.26 3.15
C GLU A 84 6.73 26.88 2.66
N CYS A 85 5.82 25.90 2.61
CA CYS A 85 6.14 24.58 2.06
C CYS A 85 6.68 24.63 0.62
N ALA A 86 6.12 25.49 -0.24
CA ALA A 86 6.56 25.59 -1.62
C ALA A 86 7.93 26.26 -1.74
N ASP A 87 8.21 27.27 -0.91
CA ASP A 87 9.48 27.98 -0.84
C ASP A 87 10.58 27.05 -0.32
N ASP A 88 10.35 26.40 0.83
CA ASP A 88 11.27 25.41 1.40
C ASP A 88 11.53 24.24 0.44
N ARG A 89 10.53 23.80 -0.32
CA ARG A 89 10.70 22.75 -1.34
C ARG A 89 11.56 23.22 -2.52
N ALA A 90 11.47 24.49 -2.90
CA ALA A 90 12.34 25.05 -3.93
C ALA A 90 13.79 25.14 -3.42
N ASP A 91 13.97 25.55 -2.17
CA ASP A 91 15.29 25.62 -1.52
C ASP A 91 15.93 24.23 -1.36
N LEU A 92 15.16 23.23 -0.95
CA LEU A 92 15.67 21.85 -0.88
C LEU A 92 16.06 21.32 -2.28
N ALA A 93 15.25 21.60 -3.30
CA ALA A 93 15.58 21.19 -4.68
C ALA A 93 16.84 21.89 -5.21
N LYS A 94 17.05 23.16 -4.84
CA LYS A 94 18.28 23.90 -5.13
C LYS A 94 19.48 23.27 -4.42
N TYR A 95 19.36 23.03 -3.11
CA TYR A 95 20.40 22.40 -2.29
C TYR A 95 20.83 21.03 -2.86
N ILE A 96 19.88 20.16 -3.20
CA ILE A 96 20.15 18.86 -3.82
C ILE A 96 20.93 19.02 -5.14
N CYS A 97 20.60 20.04 -5.93
CA CYS A 97 21.27 20.29 -7.21
C CYS A 97 22.67 20.89 -7.09
N GLU A 98 22.89 21.76 -6.10
CA GLU A 98 24.21 22.30 -5.78
C GLU A 98 25.15 21.20 -5.26
N ASN A 99 24.61 20.19 -4.57
CA ASN A 99 25.35 19.05 -4.02
C ASN A 99 25.19 17.74 -4.83
N GLN A 100 24.70 17.82 -6.06
CA GLN A 100 24.35 16.61 -6.85
C GLN A 100 25.53 15.64 -7.06
N ALA A 101 26.77 16.15 -7.09
CA ALA A 101 27.97 15.37 -7.35
C ALA A 101 28.26 14.35 -6.22
N THR A 102 27.90 14.67 -4.98
CA THR A 102 28.03 13.77 -3.83
C THR A 102 26.76 12.98 -3.56
N ILE A 103 25.60 13.48 -4.01
CA ILE A 103 24.30 12.84 -3.78
C ILE A 103 24.04 11.71 -4.79
N SER A 104 24.01 12.02 -6.08
CA SER A 104 23.66 11.04 -7.12
C SER A 104 23.98 11.50 -8.54
N SER A 105 24.51 10.57 -9.33
CA SER A 105 24.75 10.77 -10.75
C SER A 105 23.46 10.95 -11.58
N LYS A 106 22.32 10.52 -11.04
CA LYS A 106 21.00 10.54 -11.70
C LYS A 106 20.29 11.91 -11.63
N LEU A 107 20.88 12.88 -10.94
CA LEU A 107 20.27 14.20 -10.72
C LEU A 107 20.56 15.23 -11.82
N LYS A 108 21.55 14.97 -12.69
CA LYS A 108 22.00 15.92 -13.73
C LYS A 108 20.84 16.48 -14.55
N GLU A 109 20.02 15.60 -15.13
CA GLU A 109 18.88 16.01 -15.96
C GLU A 109 17.80 16.75 -15.19
N CYS A 110 17.66 16.50 -13.89
CA CYS A 110 16.68 17.19 -13.05
C CYS A 110 17.11 18.64 -12.76
N CYS A 111 18.41 18.86 -12.56
CA CYS A 111 18.95 20.12 -12.10
C CYS A 111 18.93 21.24 -13.15
N ASP A 112 18.82 20.88 -14.42
CA ASP A 112 18.67 21.79 -15.55
C ASP A 112 17.21 22.23 -15.81
N LYS A 113 16.24 21.64 -15.08
CA LYS A 113 14.81 21.94 -15.26
C LYS A 113 14.35 23.18 -14.48
N SER A 114 13.18 23.69 -14.85
CA SER A 114 12.48 24.75 -14.10
C SER A 114 12.11 24.29 -12.69
N VAL A 115 11.91 25.20 -11.73
CA VAL A 115 11.79 24.86 -10.29
C VAL A 115 10.77 23.76 -9.98
N LEU A 116 9.56 23.82 -10.54
CA LEU A 116 8.52 22.81 -10.29
C LEU A 116 8.86 21.46 -10.94
N GLU A 117 9.35 21.49 -12.17
CA GLU A 117 9.76 20.28 -12.91
C GLU A 117 11.01 19.64 -12.28
N LYS A 118 11.92 20.45 -11.74
CA LYS A 118 13.10 20.04 -10.99
C LYS A 118 12.69 19.32 -9.72
N SER A 119 11.86 19.92 -8.88
CA SER A 119 11.39 19.28 -7.64
C SER A 119 10.63 17.98 -7.92
N HIS A 120 9.86 17.91 -9.01
CA HIS A 120 9.20 16.66 -9.43
C HIS A 120 10.20 15.61 -9.93
N CYS A 121 11.13 16.00 -10.80
CA CYS A 121 12.17 15.10 -11.33
C CYS A 121 13.03 14.50 -10.20
N ILE A 122 13.44 15.31 -9.21
CA ILE A 122 14.19 14.83 -8.04
C ILE A 122 13.37 13.79 -7.24
N ALA A 123 12.07 14.05 -7.05
CA ALA A 123 11.19 13.13 -6.32
C ALA A 123 10.99 11.78 -7.04
N GLU A 124 11.08 11.78 -8.37
CA GLU A 124 10.95 10.60 -9.23
C GLU A 124 12.30 10.03 -9.70
N ALA A 125 13.42 10.58 -9.23
CA ALA A 125 14.75 10.18 -9.70
C ALA A 125 14.98 8.67 -9.49
N GLU A 126 15.61 8.06 -10.49
CA GLU A 126 16.01 6.66 -10.43
C GLU A 126 17.05 6.43 -9.33
N ARG A 127 17.14 5.18 -8.88
CA ARG A 127 18.16 4.76 -7.92
C ARG A 127 19.53 4.82 -8.57
N ASP A 128 20.51 5.40 -7.87
CA ASP A 128 21.90 5.35 -8.32
C ASP A 128 22.53 3.98 -8.02
N GLU A 129 23.69 3.73 -8.61
CA GLU A 129 24.46 2.51 -8.38
C GLU A 129 25.06 2.49 -6.97
N LEU A 130 25.04 1.31 -6.32
CA LEU A 130 25.69 1.09 -5.04
C LEU A 130 27.20 1.30 -5.16
N PRO A 131 27.85 2.03 -4.24
CA PRO A 131 29.31 2.09 -4.18
C PRO A 131 29.92 0.70 -3.98
N GLY A 132 31.05 0.42 -4.65
CA GLY A 132 31.71 -0.89 -4.60
C GLY A 132 32.56 -1.15 -3.34
N ASP A 133 32.78 -0.12 -2.52
CA ASP A 133 33.75 -0.08 -1.42
C ASP A 133 33.10 -0.08 -0.03
N LEU A 134 31.88 -0.62 0.09
CA LEU A 134 31.15 -0.65 1.35
C LEU A 134 31.66 -1.74 2.29
N THR A 135 31.90 -1.36 3.56
CA THR A 135 32.17 -2.32 4.64
C THR A 135 30.98 -3.27 4.83
N PRO A 136 31.22 -4.54 5.19
CA PRO A 136 30.16 -5.46 5.56
C PRO A 136 29.37 -4.91 6.75
N LEU A 137 28.03 -4.98 6.68
CA LEU A 137 27.15 -4.53 7.77
C LEU A 137 27.46 -5.20 9.11
N ALA A 138 27.90 -6.47 9.08
CA ALA A 138 28.23 -7.21 10.29
C ALA A 138 29.35 -6.55 11.09
N HIS A 139 30.30 -5.87 10.43
CA HIS A 139 31.42 -5.21 11.10
C HIS A 139 30.92 -4.20 12.15
N ASP A 140 30.04 -3.29 11.76
CA ASP A 140 29.59 -2.17 12.61
C ASP A 140 28.38 -2.53 13.49
N PHE A 141 27.56 -3.50 13.06
CA PHE A 141 26.27 -3.78 13.71
C PHE A 141 26.22 -5.13 14.44
N VAL A 142 27.28 -5.95 14.37
CA VAL A 142 27.34 -7.29 14.98
C VAL A 142 28.72 -7.61 15.59
N GLU A 143 29.82 -7.30 14.91
CA GLU A 143 31.17 -7.68 15.34
C GLU A 143 31.81 -6.64 16.27
N ASP A 144 31.42 -5.37 16.13
CA ASP A 144 31.87 -4.29 17.00
C ASP A 144 31.43 -4.52 18.46
N LYS A 145 32.40 -4.49 19.37
CA LYS A 145 32.18 -4.65 20.80
C LYS A 145 31.44 -3.46 21.42
N GLU A 146 31.43 -2.32 20.75
CA GLU A 146 30.75 -1.11 21.20
C GLU A 146 29.29 -1.00 20.73
N VAL A 147 28.71 -2.01 20.04
CA VAL A 147 27.30 -1.98 19.57
C VAL A 147 26.32 -1.56 20.68
N CYS A 148 26.38 -2.20 21.86
CA CYS A 148 25.47 -1.85 22.97
C CYS A 148 25.73 -0.46 23.55
N LYS A 149 26.99 -0.03 23.60
CA LYS A 149 27.35 1.31 24.07
C LYS A 149 26.82 2.37 23.10
N ASN A 150 27.06 2.21 21.80
CA ASN A 150 26.57 3.09 20.74
C ASN A 150 25.03 3.16 20.74
N TYR A 151 24.37 2.00 20.91
CA TYR A 151 22.92 1.93 21.04
C TYR A 151 22.38 2.66 22.29
N GLN A 152 23.03 2.53 23.45
CA GLN A 152 22.57 3.16 24.69
C GLN A 152 22.88 4.66 24.76
N GLU A 153 24.03 5.10 24.25
CA GLU A 153 24.46 6.50 24.29
C GLU A 153 23.76 7.34 23.22
N ALA A 154 23.46 6.77 22.05
CA ALA A 154 22.92 7.50 20.90
C ALA A 154 21.92 6.67 20.08
N LYS A 155 20.91 6.09 20.76
CA LYS A 155 19.89 5.19 20.17
C LYS A 155 19.37 5.62 18.79
N ASP A 156 18.84 6.83 18.68
CA ASP A 156 18.21 7.32 17.44
C ASP A 156 19.21 7.45 16.29
N VAL A 157 20.43 7.92 16.58
CA VAL A 157 21.50 8.06 15.59
C VAL A 157 21.98 6.69 15.15
N PHE A 158 22.22 5.77 16.10
CA PHE A 158 22.70 4.42 15.81
C PHE A 158 21.69 3.63 14.96
N LEU A 159 20.41 3.65 15.33
CA LEU A 159 19.34 3.02 14.53
C LEU A 159 19.12 3.71 13.18
N GLY A 160 19.29 5.03 13.12
CA GLY A 160 19.27 5.80 11.87
C GLY A 160 20.40 5.39 10.92
N THR A 161 21.62 5.23 11.42
CA THR A 161 22.77 4.75 10.65
C THR A 161 22.54 3.31 10.18
N PHE A 162 22.04 2.42 11.06
CA PHE A 162 21.67 1.06 10.68
C PHE A 162 20.64 1.07 9.54
N LEU A 163 19.56 1.84 9.67
CA LEU A 163 18.54 1.94 8.62
C LEU A 163 19.14 2.48 7.32
N TYR A 164 19.97 3.50 7.37
CA TYR A 164 20.65 4.07 6.20
C TYR A 164 21.52 3.04 5.49
N ASP A 165 22.39 2.34 6.23
CA ASP A 165 23.36 1.42 5.66
C ASP A 165 22.71 0.13 5.16
N TYR A 166 21.68 -0.36 5.85
CA TYR A 166 20.90 -1.50 5.40
C TYR A 166 20.08 -1.12 4.14
N SER A 167 19.42 0.04 4.14
CA SER A 167 18.57 0.47 3.03
C SER A 167 19.35 0.70 1.74
N ARG A 168 20.51 1.36 1.79
CA ARG A 168 21.31 1.61 0.57
C ARG A 168 21.78 0.31 -0.08
N ARG A 169 22.06 -0.73 0.71
CA ARG A 169 22.51 -2.06 0.25
C ARG A 169 21.37 -2.96 -0.26
N HIS A 170 20.11 -2.63 0.08
CA HIS A 170 18.93 -3.43 -0.26
C HIS A 170 17.87 -2.60 -1.01
N PRO A 171 18.15 -2.15 -2.25
CA PRO A 171 17.17 -1.44 -3.07
C PRO A 171 15.95 -2.32 -3.45
N GLU A 172 16.08 -3.63 -3.44
CA GLU A 172 15.02 -4.59 -3.73
C GLU A 172 13.94 -4.68 -2.64
N TYR A 173 14.30 -4.35 -1.39
CA TYR A 173 13.36 -4.38 -0.27
C TYR A 173 12.40 -3.19 -0.28
N SER A 174 11.19 -3.40 0.23
CA SER A 174 10.27 -2.30 0.47
C SER A 174 10.71 -1.45 1.67
N VAL A 175 10.34 -0.18 1.66
CA VAL A 175 10.62 0.73 2.78
C VAL A 175 9.95 0.23 4.07
N SER A 176 8.74 -0.34 3.97
CA SER A 176 8.04 -0.96 5.11
C SER A 176 8.80 -2.16 5.69
N LEU A 177 9.44 -2.99 4.85
CA LEU A 177 10.27 -4.11 5.29
C LEU A 177 11.53 -3.61 5.99
N LEU A 178 12.22 -2.63 5.42
CA LEU A 178 13.41 -2.03 6.01
C LEU A 178 13.14 -1.49 7.42
N LEU A 179 12.00 -0.81 7.62
CA LEU A 179 11.60 -0.36 8.95
C LEU A 179 11.28 -1.51 9.92
N ARG A 180 10.66 -2.59 9.44
CA ARG A 180 10.42 -3.80 10.26
C ARG A 180 11.73 -4.46 10.68
N ILE A 181 12.71 -4.55 9.77
CA ILE A 181 14.06 -5.04 10.06
C ILE A 181 14.72 -4.17 11.14
N THR A 182 14.68 -2.84 11.01
CA THR A 182 15.23 -1.94 12.03
C THR A 182 14.53 -2.09 13.38
N LYS A 183 13.21 -2.23 13.42
CA LYS A 183 12.46 -2.50 14.66
C LYS A 183 12.83 -3.84 15.30
N THR A 184 13.06 -4.88 14.49
CA THR A 184 13.54 -6.19 14.99
C THR A 184 14.99 -6.13 15.48
N TYR A 185 15.83 -5.32 14.83
CA TYR A 185 17.19 -5.04 15.29
C TYR A 185 17.18 -4.32 16.64
N GLU A 186 16.42 -3.22 16.76
CA GLU A 186 16.19 -2.48 17.99
C GLU A 186 15.72 -3.41 19.13
N ALA A 187 14.65 -4.17 18.92
CA ALA A 187 14.14 -5.10 19.94
C ALA A 187 15.17 -6.17 20.33
N THR A 188 15.99 -6.63 19.39
CA THR A 188 17.08 -7.58 19.71
C THR A 188 18.16 -6.91 20.56
N LEU A 189 18.52 -5.66 20.29
CA LEU A 189 19.50 -4.94 21.12
C LEU A 189 18.93 -4.62 22.51
N GLU A 190 17.66 -4.24 22.63
CA GLU A 190 16.99 -4.07 23.92
C GLU A 190 17.06 -5.34 24.78
N GLU A 191 16.84 -6.51 24.17
CA GLU A 191 16.93 -7.79 24.85
C GLU A 191 18.39 -8.17 25.18
N CYS A 192 19.29 -8.08 24.20
CA CYS A 192 20.65 -8.61 24.30
C CYS A 192 21.58 -7.73 25.14
N CYS A 193 21.46 -6.40 25.06
CA CYS A 193 22.29 -5.48 25.83
C CYS A 193 22.00 -5.49 27.33
N ALA A 194 20.94 -6.21 27.76
CA ALA A 194 20.63 -6.45 29.16
C ALA A 194 21.14 -7.81 29.68
N LYS A 195 21.76 -8.65 28.83
CA LYS A 195 22.30 -9.97 29.21
C LYS A 195 23.78 -9.89 29.62
N ASP A 196 24.26 -10.95 30.26
CA ASP A 196 25.65 -11.06 30.73
C ASP A 196 26.68 -11.06 29.59
N ASP A 197 26.33 -11.61 28.43
CA ASP A 197 27.16 -11.61 27.21
C ASP A 197 26.35 -11.06 26.01
N PRO A 198 26.28 -9.73 25.85
CA PRO A 198 25.55 -9.12 24.74
C PRO A 198 26.08 -9.52 23.36
N PRO A 199 27.41 -9.51 23.08
CA PRO A 199 27.94 -9.93 21.78
C PRO A 199 27.50 -11.33 21.37
N ALA A 200 27.54 -12.31 22.27
CA ALA A 200 27.06 -13.66 21.95
C ALA A 200 25.54 -13.69 21.67
N CYS A 201 24.76 -12.82 22.30
CA CYS A 201 23.32 -12.76 22.11
C CYS A 201 22.90 -12.17 20.76
N TYR A 202 23.50 -11.04 20.33
CA TYR A 202 23.15 -10.39 19.06
C TYR A 202 23.97 -10.89 17.86
N ALA A 203 24.93 -11.80 18.05
CA ALA A 203 25.77 -12.37 16.98
C ALA A 203 24.97 -12.92 15.78
N THR A 204 23.76 -13.44 16.01
CA THR A 204 22.88 -14.03 14.97
C THR A 204 21.71 -13.12 14.60
N VAL A 205 21.77 -11.82 14.90
CA VAL A 205 20.65 -10.90 14.69
C VAL A 205 20.22 -10.82 13.22
N PHE A 206 21.14 -10.95 12.26
CA PHE A 206 20.80 -10.94 10.84
C PHE A 206 20.00 -12.19 10.41
N ASP A 207 20.19 -13.33 11.08
CA ASP A 207 19.40 -14.53 10.82
C ASP A 207 17.92 -14.32 11.20
N LYS A 208 17.66 -13.46 12.19
CA LYS A 208 16.29 -13.07 12.58
C LYS A 208 15.57 -12.26 11.50
N PHE A 209 16.29 -11.65 10.55
CA PHE A 209 15.67 -10.86 9.47
C PHE A 209 15.14 -11.73 8.34
N LYS A 210 15.71 -12.93 8.13
CA LYS A 210 15.31 -13.85 7.07
C LYS A 210 13.79 -14.10 7.01
N PRO A 211 13.07 -14.46 8.10
CA PRO A 211 11.62 -14.64 8.04
C PRO A 211 10.84 -13.36 7.69
N LEU A 212 11.39 -12.17 7.99
CA LEU A 212 10.77 -10.90 7.63
C LEU A 212 10.84 -10.64 6.12
N VAL A 213 11.89 -11.13 5.46
CA VAL A 213 12.12 -11.04 4.01
C VAL A 213 11.37 -12.14 3.26
N ASP A 214 11.46 -13.38 3.72
CA ASP A 214 10.86 -14.54 3.07
C ASP A 214 9.32 -14.43 2.98
N GLU A 215 8.68 -13.83 3.99
CA GLU A 215 7.22 -13.62 4.05
C GLU A 215 6.69 -12.74 2.90
N PRO A 216 7.12 -11.47 2.72
CA PRO A 216 6.66 -10.65 1.60
C PRO A 216 7.06 -11.23 0.24
N GLU A 217 8.26 -11.80 0.09
CA GLU A 217 8.68 -12.41 -1.17
C GLU A 217 7.72 -13.52 -1.60
N THR A 218 7.44 -14.45 -0.68
CA THR A 218 6.50 -15.56 -0.91
C THR A 218 5.10 -15.03 -1.22
N LEU A 219 4.62 -14.06 -0.44
CA LEU A 219 3.30 -13.48 -0.62
C LEU A 219 3.15 -12.81 -1.99
N ILE A 220 4.14 -12.00 -2.40
CA ILE A 220 4.11 -11.27 -3.67
C ILE A 220 4.19 -12.25 -4.84
N LYS A 221 5.08 -13.25 -4.77
CA LYS A 221 5.20 -14.29 -5.79
C LYS A 221 3.87 -15.01 -6.02
N GLN A 222 3.27 -15.54 -4.95
CA GLN A 222 2.00 -16.28 -5.03
C GLN A 222 0.85 -15.41 -5.56
N ASN A 223 0.77 -14.14 -5.13
CA ASN A 223 -0.29 -13.25 -5.61
C ASN A 223 -0.06 -12.81 -7.07
N CYS A 224 1.19 -12.67 -7.51
CA CYS A 224 1.49 -12.37 -8.91
C CYS A 224 1.21 -13.57 -9.83
N GLU A 225 1.56 -14.80 -9.42
CA GLU A 225 1.19 -16.02 -10.14
C GLU A 225 -0.34 -16.16 -10.26
N LEU A 226 -1.07 -15.87 -9.18
CA LEU A 226 -2.53 -15.86 -9.19
C LEU A 226 -3.10 -14.77 -10.12
N PHE A 227 -2.50 -13.57 -10.11
CA PHE A 227 -2.87 -12.48 -10.99
C PHE A 227 -2.64 -12.81 -12.46
N GLU A 228 -1.49 -13.42 -12.80
CA GLU A 228 -1.18 -13.86 -14.16
C GLU A 228 -2.16 -14.92 -14.67
N LYS A 229 -2.56 -15.85 -13.80
CA LYS A 229 -3.55 -16.89 -14.12
C LYS A 229 -4.96 -16.34 -14.34
N LEU A 230 -5.40 -15.39 -13.51
CA LEU A 230 -6.80 -14.93 -13.46
C LEU A 230 -7.06 -13.64 -14.24
N GLY A 231 -6.00 -12.89 -14.56
CA GLY A 231 -6.10 -11.50 -14.99
C GLY A 231 -6.64 -10.58 -13.89
N GLU A 232 -6.67 -9.27 -14.17
CA GLU A 232 -7.02 -8.26 -13.16
C GLU A 232 -8.41 -8.49 -12.53
N TYR A 233 -9.45 -8.67 -13.35
CA TYR A 233 -10.82 -8.84 -12.83
C TYR A 233 -10.98 -10.12 -12.00
N GLY A 234 -10.40 -11.23 -12.43
CA GLY A 234 -10.44 -12.48 -11.67
C GLY A 234 -9.67 -12.38 -10.36
N PHE A 235 -8.51 -11.73 -10.38
CA PHE A 235 -7.71 -11.46 -9.18
C PHE A 235 -8.43 -10.54 -8.19
N GLN A 236 -9.11 -9.49 -8.67
CA GLN A 236 -9.97 -8.65 -7.83
C GLN A 236 -11.07 -9.47 -7.13
N ASN A 237 -11.67 -10.44 -7.81
CA ASN A 237 -12.70 -11.29 -7.20
C ASN A 237 -12.10 -12.22 -6.13
N ALA A 238 -10.92 -12.79 -6.37
CA ALA A 238 -10.21 -13.56 -5.35
C ALA A 238 -9.90 -12.71 -4.10
N LEU A 239 -9.51 -11.44 -4.29
CA LEU A 239 -9.28 -10.49 -3.20
C LEU A 239 -10.58 -10.12 -2.48
N ILE A 240 -11.70 -9.94 -3.21
CA ILE A 240 -13.02 -9.71 -2.61
C ILE A 240 -13.39 -10.87 -1.68
N ILE A 241 -13.20 -12.11 -2.13
CA ILE A 241 -13.50 -13.30 -1.31
C ILE A 241 -12.63 -13.27 -0.05
N ARG A 242 -11.32 -13.08 -0.22
CA ARG A 242 -10.36 -13.04 0.88
C ARG A 242 -10.68 -11.95 1.91
N TYR A 243 -10.90 -10.71 1.48
CA TYR A 243 -11.14 -9.58 2.37
C TYR A 243 -12.54 -9.57 2.98
N THR A 244 -13.56 -10.07 2.27
CA THR A 244 -14.90 -10.21 2.86
C THR A 244 -14.92 -11.28 3.95
N LYS A 245 -14.21 -12.40 3.76
CA LYS A 245 -14.06 -13.42 4.81
C LYS A 245 -13.32 -12.87 6.04
N LYS A 246 -12.26 -12.08 5.83
CA LYS A 246 -11.49 -11.45 6.91
C LYS A 246 -12.29 -10.38 7.65
N LEU A 247 -13.04 -9.55 6.91
CA LEU A 247 -13.64 -8.30 7.39
C LEU A 247 -15.12 -8.16 7.00
N PRO A 248 -15.99 -9.13 7.33
CA PRO A 248 -17.37 -9.17 6.83
C PRO A 248 -18.26 -8.04 7.36
N GLN A 249 -17.87 -7.35 8.43
CA GLN A 249 -18.59 -6.19 8.97
C GLN A 249 -18.38 -4.93 8.13
N VAL A 250 -17.30 -4.86 7.34
CA VAL A 250 -17.01 -3.69 6.49
C VAL A 250 -18.08 -3.55 5.41
N SER A 251 -18.48 -2.31 5.11
CA SER A 251 -19.52 -2.05 4.11
C SER A 251 -19.14 -2.60 2.73
N THR A 252 -20.15 -3.02 1.98
CA THR A 252 -19.94 -3.64 0.66
C THR A 252 -19.26 -2.72 -0.34
N PRO A 253 -19.64 -1.43 -0.47
CA PRO A 253 -18.93 -0.49 -1.32
C PRO A 253 -17.43 -0.38 -0.96
N THR A 254 -17.09 -0.36 0.34
CA THR A 254 -15.70 -0.30 0.79
C THR A 254 -14.93 -1.56 0.46
N LEU A 255 -15.49 -2.75 0.70
CA LEU A 255 -14.84 -4.02 0.35
C LEU A 255 -14.58 -4.15 -1.16
N VAL A 256 -15.53 -3.71 -2.00
CA VAL A 256 -15.35 -3.68 -3.45
C VAL A 256 -14.27 -2.66 -3.85
N ASP A 257 -14.30 -1.44 -3.32
CA ASP A 257 -13.30 -0.40 -3.64
C ASP A 257 -11.89 -0.87 -3.26
N ILE A 258 -11.69 -1.33 -2.02
CA ILE A 258 -10.39 -1.80 -1.53
C ILE A 258 -9.89 -2.99 -2.35
N SER A 259 -10.73 -4.01 -2.59
CA SER A 259 -10.31 -5.19 -3.34
C SER A 259 -9.99 -4.88 -4.80
N ARG A 260 -10.71 -3.95 -5.43
CA ARG A 260 -10.39 -3.46 -6.79
C ARG A 260 -9.06 -2.71 -6.82
N ASN A 261 -8.81 -1.86 -5.83
CA ASN A 261 -7.53 -1.16 -5.69
C ASN A 261 -6.37 -2.13 -5.47
N LEU A 262 -6.54 -3.15 -4.62
CA LEU A 262 -5.57 -4.23 -4.43
C LEU A 262 -5.33 -5.01 -5.73
N GLY A 263 -6.39 -5.32 -6.49
CA GLY A 263 -6.23 -6.02 -7.77
C GLY A 263 -5.44 -5.21 -8.81
N ARG A 264 -5.60 -3.88 -8.81
CA ARG A 264 -4.80 -2.97 -9.66
C ARG A 264 -3.31 -2.95 -9.29
N VAL A 265 -2.94 -3.32 -8.06
CA VAL A 265 -1.52 -3.51 -7.69
C VAL A 265 -0.88 -4.60 -8.53
N GLY A 266 -1.60 -5.70 -8.79
CA GLY A 266 -1.14 -6.76 -9.67
C GLY A 266 -0.76 -6.24 -11.06
N SER A 267 -1.65 -5.44 -11.67
CA SER A 267 -1.41 -4.82 -12.98
C SER A 267 -0.22 -3.85 -13.00
N LYS A 268 0.06 -3.17 -11.89
CA LYS A 268 1.15 -2.20 -11.79
C LYS A 268 2.51 -2.82 -11.45
N CYS A 269 2.51 -3.88 -10.65
CA CYS A 269 3.73 -4.39 -10.02
C CYS A 269 4.16 -5.77 -10.53
N CYS A 270 3.25 -6.69 -10.87
CA CYS A 270 3.65 -8.07 -11.24
C CYS A 270 4.43 -8.14 -12.55
N LYS A 271 4.26 -7.15 -13.44
CA LYS A 271 5.02 -7.04 -14.70
C LYS A 271 6.39 -6.36 -14.56
N ARG A 272 6.74 -5.90 -13.35
CA ARG A 272 8.05 -5.31 -13.06
C ARG A 272 9.12 -6.41 -12.94
N PRO A 273 10.41 -6.06 -13.11
CA PRO A 273 11.52 -6.94 -12.73
C PRO A 273 11.34 -7.47 -11.32
N GLU A 274 11.77 -8.71 -11.05
CA GLU A 274 11.52 -9.39 -9.77
C GLU A 274 12.01 -8.58 -8.57
N SER A 275 13.19 -7.95 -8.69
CA SER A 275 13.79 -7.07 -7.69
C SER A 275 13.01 -5.77 -7.42
N GLU A 276 12.08 -5.36 -8.29
CA GLU A 276 11.25 -4.17 -8.10
C GLU A 276 9.84 -4.51 -7.58
N ARG A 277 9.44 -5.79 -7.64
CA ARG A 277 8.07 -6.21 -7.32
C ARG A 277 7.73 -5.93 -5.86
N MET A 278 8.65 -6.20 -4.94
CA MET A 278 8.40 -6.01 -3.51
C MET A 278 8.20 -4.57 -3.14
N GLY A 279 9.16 -3.70 -3.47
CA GLY A 279 9.03 -2.25 -3.27
C GLY A 279 7.75 -1.71 -3.89
N CYS A 280 7.45 -2.05 -5.15
CA CYS A 280 6.23 -1.61 -5.82
C CYS A 280 4.96 -2.08 -5.09
N ALA A 281 4.86 -3.37 -4.77
CA ALA A 281 3.65 -3.94 -4.19
C ALA A 281 3.39 -3.40 -2.78
N GLU A 282 4.38 -3.44 -1.89
CA GLU A 282 4.25 -2.96 -0.51
C GLU A 282 3.91 -1.46 -0.44
N ASP A 283 4.52 -0.63 -1.30
CA ASP A 283 4.21 0.80 -1.38
C ASP A 283 2.71 0.99 -1.70
N TYR A 284 2.20 0.35 -2.77
CA TYR A 284 0.77 0.46 -3.12
C TYR A 284 -0.16 -0.19 -2.10
N LEU A 285 0.22 -1.33 -1.52
CA LEU A 285 -0.56 -2.00 -0.46
C LEU A 285 -0.73 -1.07 0.74
N SER A 286 0.32 -0.37 1.15
CA SER A 286 0.26 0.62 2.23
C SER A 286 -0.76 1.72 1.93
N LEU A 287 -0.79 2.23 0.69
CA LEU A 287 -1.76 3.26 0.29
C LEU A 287 -3.21 2.75 0.40
N VAL A 288 -3.45 1.54 -0.09
CA VAL A 288 -4.80 0.94 -0.12
C VAL A 288 -5.28 0.57 1.28
N LEU A 289 -4.41 -0.02 2.11
CA LEU A 289 -4.75 -0.35 3.50
C LEU A 289 -4.95 0.91 4.34
N ASN A 290 -4.18 1.97 4.10
CA ASN A 290 -4.43 3.26 4.73
C ASN A 290 -5.82 3.80 4.37
N ARG A 291 -6.22 3.72 3.10
CA ARG A 291 -7.56 4.13 2.67
C ARG A 291 -8.65 3.35 3.41
N LEU A 292 -8.46 2.04 3.60
CA LEU A 292 -9.37 1.24 4.44
C LEU A 292 -9.43 1.78 5.87
N CYS A 293 -8.27 2.07 6.49
CA CYS A 293 -8.21 2.63 7.84
C CYS A 293 -8.91 3.99 7.96
N VAL A 294 -8.71 4.91 7.00
CA VAL A 294 -9.40 6.21 6.97
C VAL A 294 -10.91 6.06 6.87
N LEU A 295 -11.38 5.13 6.03
CA LEU A 295 -12.82 4.88 5.89
C LEU A 295 -13.39 4.25 7.17
N HIS A 296 -12.63 3.36 7.80
CA HIS A 296 -13.01 2.69 9.04
C HIS A 296 -13.02 3.63 10.25
N GLU A 297 -12.10 4.57 10.33
CA GLU A 297 -12.06 5.58 11.40
C GLU A 297 -13.36 6.40 11.45
N LYS A 298 -13.93 6.71 10.28
CA LYS A 298 -15.22 7.43 10.17
C LYS A 298 -16.42 6.59 10.58
N THR A 299 -16.34 5.27 10.46
CA THR A 299 -17.43 4.35 10.79
C THR A 299 -16.86 3.01 11.26
N PRO A 300 -16.40 2.93 12.53
CA PRO A 300 -15.75 1.72 13.02
C PRO A 300 -16.74 0.57 13.15
N VAL A 301 -16.47 -0.55 12.49
CA VAL A 301 -17.37 -1.72 12.43
C VAL A 301 -16.73 -3.06 12.82
N SER A 302 -15.42 -3.07 13.11
CA SER A 302 -14.63 -4.28 13.33
C SER A 302 -13.40 -3.96 14.17
N GLU A 303 -13.28 -4.62 15.31
CA GLU A 303 -12.12 -4.49 16.21
C GLU A 303 -10.83 -4.99 15.58
N LYS A 304 -10.91 -6.01 14.70
CA LYS A 304 -9.76 -6.53 13.95
C LYS A 304 -9.18 -5.48 13.02
N VAL A 305 -10.04 -4.73 12.32
CA VAL A 305 -9.60 -3.60 11.47
C VAL A 305 -8.99 -2.50 12.33
N THR A 306 -9.66 -2.14 13.45
CA THR A 306 -9.13 -1.14 14.39
C THR A 306 -7.73 -1.52 14.84
N LYS A 307 -7.54 -2.76 15.33
CA LYS A 307 -6.23 -3.27 15.75
C LYS A 307 -5.18 -3.11 14.65
N CYS A 308 -5.41 -3.67 13.45
CA CYS A 308 -4.42 -3.59 12.37
C CYS A 308 -4.15 -2.16 11.88
N CYS A 309 -5.11 -1.24 12.01
CA CYS A 309 -4.93 0.15 11.61
C CYS A 309 -4.11 0.96 12.61
N THR A 310 -4.23 0.67 13.91
CA THR A 310 -3.67 1.50 15.00
C THR A 310 -2.48 0.90 15.73
N GLU A 311 -2.28 -0.42 15.70
CA GLU A 311 -1.22 -1.09 16.48
C GLU A 311 0.19 -0.74 15.99
N SER A 312 0.41 -0.78 14.68
CA SER A 312 1.66 -0.32 14.08
C SER A 312 1.49 -0.07 12.59
N LEU A 313 1.99 1.07 12.12
CA LEU A 313 1.93 1.41 10.70
C LEU A 313 2.78 0.46 9.84
N VAL A 314 3.99 0.14 10.31
CA VAL A 314 4.94 -0.72 9.55
C VAL A 314 4.48 -2.18 9.51
N ASP A 315 3.76 -2.62 10.54
CA ASP A 315 3.20 -3.98 10.62
C ASP A 315 1.75 -4.06 10.09
N ARG A 316 1.18 -2.96 9.59
CA ARG A 316 -0.20 -2.91 9.07
C ARG A 316 -0.45 -3.95 7.99
N ARG A 317 0.42 -4.01 6.97
CA ARG A 317 0.31 -4.96 5.84
C ARG A 317 0.42 -6.42 6.32
N PRO A 318 1.42 -6.81 7.11
CA PRO A 318 1.47 -8.12 7.76
C PRO A 318 0.23 -8.43 8.62
N CYS A 319 -0.25 -7.49 9.42
CA CYS A 319 -1.42 -7.67 10.28
C CYS A 319 -2.66 -8.06 9.47
N PHE A 320 -3.00 -7.28 8.43
CA PHE A 320 -4.12 -7.63 7.53
C PHE A 320 -3.91 -8.95 6.79
N SER A 321 -2.67 -9.27 6.43
CA SER A 321 -2.32 -10.53 5.77
C SER A 321 -2.55 -11.73 6.69
N ALA A 322 -2.24 -11.59 7.98
CA ALA A 322 -2.38 -12.62 9.01
C ALA A 322 -3.83 -12.88 9.47
N LEU A 323 -4.78 -11.97 9.20
CA LEU A 323 -6.19 -12.17 9.60
C LEU A 323 -6.77 -13.46 8.99
N GLY A 324 -7.36 -14.33 9.81
CA GLY A 324 -8.21 -15.42 9.32
C GLY A 324 -9.63 -14.94 8.97
N PRO A 325 -10.51 -15.84 8.50
CA PRO A 325 -11.94 -15.60 8.48
C PRO A 325 -12.45 -15.14 9.86
N ASP A 326 -13.46 -14.27 9.88
CA ASP A 326 -14.03 -13.80 11.12
C ASP A 326 -15.13 -14.71 11.65
N GLU A 327 -14.74 -15.67 12.49
CA GLU A 327 -15.66 -16.61 13.16
C GLU A 327 -16.64 -15.94 14.13
N THR A 328 -16.41 -14.68 14.51
CA THR A 328 -17.34 -13.93 15.39
C THR A 328 -18.47 -13.26 14.61
N TYR A 329 -18.37 -13.24 13.27
CA TYR A 329 -19.37 -12.61 12.42
C TYR A 329 -20.66 -13.42 12.40
N LYS A 330 -21.77 -12.74 12.70
CA LYS A 330 -23.11 -13.30 12.52
C LYS A 330 -23.55 -13.03 11.07
N PRO A 331 -23.77 -14.07 10.24
CA PRO A 331 -24.17 -13.89 8.86
C PRO A 331 -25.43 -13.05 8.75
N LYS A 332 -25.46 -12.16 7.76
CA LYS A 332 -26.65 -11.38 7.44
C LYS A 332 -27.77 -12.34 7.03
N GLU A 333 -28.99 -12.12 7.51
CA GLU A 333 -30.14 -12.91 7.06
C GLU A 333 -30.36 -12.72 5.57
N PHE A 334 -30.64 -13.81 4.86
CA PHE A 334 -30.93 -13.76 3.43
C PHE A 334 -32.33 -13.15 3.22
N ALA A 335 -32.40 -11.86 2.92
CA ALA A 335 -33.66 -11.22 2.54
C ALA A 335 -33.87 -11.32 1.02
N GLU A 336 -35.10 -11.60 0.57
CA GLU A 336 -35.42 -11.81 -0.86
C GLU A 336 -35.12 -10.58 -1.73
N ASP A 337 -35.14 -9.39 -1.14
CA ASP A 337 -34.79 -8.11 -1.76
C ASP A 337 -33.27 -7.85 -1.84
N SER A 338 -32.45 -8.61 -1.11
CA SER A 338 -30.97 -8.45 -1.06
C SER A 338 -30.30 -8.66 -2.43
N PHE A 339 -30.97 -9.35 -3.36
CA PHE A 339 -30.48 -9.65 -4.71
C PHE A 339 -31.51 -9.25 -5.78
N THR A 340 -32.06 -8.04 -5.67
CA THR A 340 -32.89 -7.45 -6.73
C THR A 340 -32.02 -6.80 -7.80
N PHE A 341 -32.30 -7.14 -9.05
CA PHE A 341 -31.63 -6.60 -10.24
C PHE A 341 -32.70 -6.02 -11.16
N HIS A 342 -32.38 -4.92 -11.83
CA HIS A 342 -33.30 -4.24 -12.74
C HIS A 342 -32.70 -4.14 -14.14
N ALA A 343 -33.52 -3.74 -15.11
CA ALA A 343 -33.12 -3.58 -16.51
C ALA A 343 -32.02 -2.52 -16.71
N ASP A 344 -31.84 -1.60 -15.75
CA ASP A 344 -30.76 -0.61 -15.76
C ASP A 344 -29.37 -1.26 -15.87
N LEU A 345 -29.21 -2.44 -15.27
CA LEU A 345 -28.01 -3.27 -15.34
C LEU A 345 -27.58 -3.58 -16.79
N CYS A 346 -28.51 -3.64 -17.74
CA CYS A 346 -28.24 -3.97 -19.13
C CYS A 346 -27.55 -2.82 -19.89
N THR A 347 -27.85 -1.58 -19.52
CA THR A 347 -27.30 -0.37 -20.15
C THR A 347 -26.01 0.12 -19.52
N LEU A 348 -25.62 -0.42 -18.35
CA LEU A 348 -24.43 0.02 -17.65
C LEU A 348 -23.13 -0.22 -18.45
N PRO A 349 -22.13 0.68 -18.35
CA PRO A 349 -20.79 0.43 -18.83
C PRO A 349 -20.20 -0.86 -18.22
N VAL A 350 -19.26 -1.49 -18.93
CA VAL A 350 -18.65 -2.76 -18.49
C VAL A 350 -18.05 -2.66 -17.08
N ALA A 351 -17.40 -1.54 -16.76
CA ALA A 351 -16.80 -1.32 -15.43
C ALA A 351 -17.85 -1.27 -14.31
N GLU A 352 -19.01 -0.66 -14.56
CA GLU A 352 -20.10 -0.60 -13.58
C GLU A 352 -20.81 -1.94 -13.43
N LYS A 353 -20.97 -2.69 -14.53
CA LYS A 353 -21.46 -4.09 -14.50
C LYS A 353 -20.55 -4.98 -13.65
N GLN A 354 -19.23 -4.80 -13.76
CA GLN A 354 -18.24 -5.50 -12.93
C GLN A 354 -18.40 -5.16 -11.44
N ILE A 355 -18.57 -3.88 -11.11
CA ILE A 355 -18.79 -3.44 -9.72
C ILE A 355 -20.07 -4.08 -9.16
N LYS A 356 -21.18 -4.11 -9.91
CA LYS A 356 -22.42 -4.75 -9.49
C LYS A 356 -22.25 -6.26 -9.21
N LYS A 357 -21.52 -6.97 -10.09
CA LYS A 357 -21.15 -8.39 -9.88
C LYS A 357 -20.32 -8.59 -8.61
N GLN A 358 -19.37 -7.70 -8.38
CA GLN A 358 -18.48 -7.72 -7.22
C GLN A 358 -19.23 -7.41 -5.92
N SER A 359 -20.18 -6.46 -5.94
CA SER A 359 -21.05 -6.19 -4.80
C SER A 359 -21.93 -7.39 -4.47
N ALA A 360 -22.50 -8.06 -5.48
CA ALA A 360 -23.28 -9.28 -5.26
C ALA A 360 -22.42 -10.40 -4.63
N LEU A 361 -21.15 -10.55 -5.05
CA LEU A 361 -20.22 -11.50 -4.45
C LEU A 361 -19.96 -11.20 -2.96
N VAL A 362 -19.78 -9.93 -2.59
CA VAL A 362 -19.60 -9.52 -1.20
C VAL A 362 -20.85 -9.83 -0.37
N GLU A 363 -22.05 -9.45 -0.85
CA GLU A 363 -23.30 -9.75 -0.13
C GLU A 363 -23.49 -11.26 0.05
N LEU A 364 -23.17 -12.06 -0.99
CA LEU A 364 -23.24 -13.52 -0.91
C LEU A 364 -22.39 -14.08 0.24
N LEU A 365 -21.16 -13.59 0.36
CA LEU A 365 -20.24 -13.98 1.44
C LEU A 365 -20.68 -13.46 2.81
N LYS A 366 -21.36 -12.33 2.89
CA LYS A 366 -21.97 -11.84 4.14
C LYS A 366 -23.16 -12.71 4.58
N HIS A 367 -23.86 -13.34 3.66
CA HIS A 367 -24.89 -14.34 3.97
C HIS A 367 -24.30 -15.74 4.23
N LYS A 368 -23.20 -16.08 3.56
CA LYS A 368 -22.56 -17.41 3.58
C LYS A 368 -21.03 -17.29 3.67
N PRO A 369 -20.47 -16.94 4.85
CA PRO A 369 -19.03 -16.65 4.98
C PRO A 369 -18.14 -17.88 4.77
N HIS A 370 -18.68 -19.09 4.98
CA HIS A 370 -17.95 -20.35 4.80
C HIS A 370 -18.10 -20.95 3.39
N ALA A 371 -18.66 -20.20 2.43
CA ALA A 371 -18.78 -20.69 1.06
C ALA A 371 -17.40 -21.01 0.46
N THR A 372 -17.27 -22.16 -0.19
CA THR A 372 -16.06 -22.58 -0.90
C THR A 372 -15.91 -21.83 -2.22
N ASP A 373 -14.71 -21.83 -2.77
CA ASP A 373 -14.44 -21.16 -4.03
C ASP A 373 -15.25 -21.80 -5.18
N GLU A 374 -15.49 -23.11 -5.17
CA GLU A 374 -16.32 -23.80 -6.16
C GLU A 374 -17.79 -23.39 -6.06
N GLN A 375 -18.33 -23.29 -4.84
CA GLN A 375 -19.71 -22.83 -4.63
C GLN A 375 -19.88 -21.39 -5.12
N LEU A 376 -18.93 -20.51 -4.80
CA LEU A 376 -18.95 -19.11 -5.22
C LEU A 376 -18.85 -18.98 -6.76
N GLN A 377 -17.97 -19.75 -7.41
CA GLN A 377 -17.87 -19.79 -8.86
C GLN A 377 -19.17 -20.26 -9.51
N THR A 378 -19.80 -21.29 -8.95
CA THR A 378 -21.08 -21.83 -9.44
C THR A 378 -22.16 -20.76 -9.38
N VAL A 379 -22.31 -20.08 -8.24
CA VAL A 379 -23.34 -19.03 -8.06
C VAL A 379 -23.07 -17.82 -8.97
N LEU A 380 -21.82 -17.38 -9.09
CA LEU A 380 -21.46 -16.27 -9.98
C LEU A 380 -21.68 -16.61 -11.46
N GLY A 381 -21.41 -17.86 -11.86
CA GLY A 381 -21.68 -18.36 -13.21
C GLY A 381 -23.18 -18.31 -13.53
N LYS A 382 -24.02 -18.80 -12.60
CA LYS A 382 -25.48 -18.71 -12.71
C LYS A 382 -25.96 -17.26 -12.78
N PHE A 383 -25.42 -16.37 -11.94
CA PHE A 383 -25.73 -14.94 -12.00
C PHE A 383 -25.36 -14.32 -13.35
N GLY A 384 -24.18 -14.62 -13.89
CA GLY A 384 -23.76 -14.15 -15.21
C GLY A 384 -24.68 -14.61 -16.34
N ALA A 385 -25.10 -15.87 -16.31
CA ALA A 385 -26.05 -16.43 -17.27
C ALA A 385 -27.43 -15.77 -17.15
N PHE A 386 -27.93 -15.58 -15.92
CA PHE A 386 -29.19 -14.87 -15.64
C PHE A 386 -29.20 -13.45 -16.20
N VAL A 387 -28.16 -12.65 -15.93
CA VAL A 387 -28.05 -11.28 -16.45
C VAL A 387 -28.00 -11.28 -17.99
N THR A 388 -27.24 -12.20 -18.59
CA THR A 388 -27.15 -12.31 -20.05
C THR A 388 -28.51 -12.65 -20.67
N LYS A 389 -29.22 -13.62 -20.08
CA LYS A 389 -30.57 -14.03 -20.49
C LYS A 389 -31.56 -12.88 -20.40
N CYS A 390 -31.61 -12.18 -19.26
CA CYS A 390 -32.60 -11.12 -19.06
C CYS A 390 -32.29 -9.84 -19.84
N CYS A 391 -31.02 -9.51 -20.08
CA CYS A 391 -30.67 -8.38 -20.94
C CYS A 391 -30.93 -8.64 -22.43
N ALA A 392 -31.00 -9.91 -22.85
CA ALA A 392 -31.38 -10.28 -24.22
C ALA A 392 -32.91 -10.44 -24.39
N ALA A 393 -33.69 -10.36 -23.31
CA ALA A 393 -35.13 -10.55 -23.35
C ALA A 393 -35.86 -9.34 -23.98
N PRO A 394 -37.00 -9.53 -24.67
CA PRO A 394 -37.80 -8.43 -25.22
C PRO A 394 -38.30 -7.44 -24.16
N ALA A 395 -38.52 -7.91 -22.93
CA ALA A 395 -38.89 -7.10 -21.77
C ALA A 395 -37.93 -7.42 -20.60
N PRO A 396 -36.76 -6.75 -20.54
CA PRO A 396 -35.73 -7.05 -19.55
C PRO A 396 -36.22 -6.95 -18.10
N GLU A 397 -36.98 -5.90 -17.76
CA GLU A 397 -37.49 -5.68 -16.39
C GLU A 397 -38.39 -6.83 -15.92
N ALA A 398 -39.31 -7.29 -16.79
CA ALA A 398 -40.18 -8.41 -16.50
C ALA A 398 -39.40 -9.73 -16.35
N CYS A 399 -38.33 -9.92 -17.13
CA CYS A 399 -37.45 -11.07 -16.98
C CYS A 399 -36.74 -11.04 -15.63
N PHE A 400 -36.13 -9.92 -15.24
CA PHE A 400 -35.45 -9.78 -13.96
C PHE A 400 -36.38 -10.03 -12.77
N ALA A 401 -37.61 -9.49 -12.81
CA ALA A 401 -38.61 -9.71 -11.77
C ALA A 401 -39.05 -11.19 -11.66
N THR A 402 -39.11 -11.92 -12.77
CA THR A 402 -39.58 -13.32 -12.79
C THR A 402 -38.46 -14.33 -12.48
N GLU A 403 -37.26 -14.09 -13.01
CA GLU A 403 -36.14 -15.02 -12.94
C GLU A 403 -35.21 -14.72 -11.73
N GLY A 404 -35.26 -13.50 -11.18
CA GLY A 404 -34.48 -13.09 -10.01
C GLY A 404 -34.74 -13.94 -8.76
N PRO A 405 -36.01 -14.15 -8.33
CA PRO A 405 -36.32 -15.01 -7.20
C PRO A 405 -35.86 -16.47 -7.38
N LYS A 406 -35.91 -16.99 -8.62
CA LYS A 406 -35.42 -18.34 -8.93
C LYS A 406 -33.91 -18.44 -8.71
N LEU A 407 -33.16 -17.44 -9.20
CA LEU A 407 -31.72 -17.38 -9.01
C LEU A 407 -31.36 -17.33 -7.52
N VAL A 408 -32.11 -16.55 -6.72
CA VAL A 408 -31.94 -16.47 -5.27
C VAL A 408 -32.06 -17.86 -4.61
N ILE A 409 -33.13 -18.59 -4.92
CA ILE A 409 -33.37 -19.93 -4.37
C ILE A 409 -32.24 -20.88 -4.77
N GLU A 410 -31.91 -20.92 -6.06
CA GLU A 410 -30.82 -21.77 -6.57
C GLU A 410 -29.46 -21.44 -5.96
N SER A 411 -29.19 -20.16 -5.70
CA SER A 411 -27.94 -19.71 -5.08
C SER A 411 -27.87 -20.15 -3.63
N ARG A 412 -28.99 -20.06 -2.89
CA ARG A 412 -29.10 -20.54 -1.51
C ARG A 412 -28.86 -22.04 -1.43
N GLU A 413 -29.43 -22.82 -2.35
CA GLU A 413 -29.21 -24.26 -2.42
C GLU A 413 -27.76 -24.61 -2.75
N ALA A 414 -27.16 -23.92 -3.73
CA ALA A 414 -25.77 -24.13 -4.12
C ALA A 414 -24.77 -23.81 -2.99
N LEU A 415 -25.13 -22.93 -2.06
CA LEU A 415 -24.30 -22.52 -0.91
C LEU A 415 -24.64 -23.29 0.38
N SER A 416 -25.59 -24.24 0.32
CA SER A 416 -26.00 -25.05 1.48
C SER A 416 -25.59 -26.52 1.34
N LYS A 417 -25.08 -26.91 0.17
CA LYS A 417 -24.47 -28.22 -0.12
C LYS A 417 -22.97 -28.08 -0.01
#